data_AF-A0AAD1NNG6-F1
#
_entry.id   AF-A0AAD1NNG6-F1
#
_cell.length_a   1.000
_cell.length_b   1.000
_cell.length_c   1.000
_cell.angle_alpha   90.00
_cell.angle_beta   90.00
_cell.angle_gamma   90.00
#
_symmetry.space_group_name_H-M   'P 1'
#
loop_
_entity.id
_entity.type
_entity.pdbx_description
1 polymer ?
#
loop_
_entity_poly.entity_id
_entity_poly.type
_entity_poly.pdbx_seq_one_letter_code
_entity_poly.pdbx_strand_id
1 'polypeptide(L)' 'MKILVTGGAGFIGSALIRHIIKNTKDNIINVDKLTYAGNLESLASIEQSDRYIF' A
#
# COMPACT_ATOMS: atom_id res chain seq x y z
N MET A 1 1.99 -10.06 -10.84
CA MET A 1 1.88 -8.81 -11.61
C MET A 1 2.52 -7.66 -10.82
N LYS A 2 2.90 -6.53 -11.44
CA LYS A 2 3.26 -5.29 -10.73
C LYS A 2 2.08 -4.32 -10.83
N ILE A 3 1.61 -3.81 -9.70
CA ILE A 3 0.44 -2.93 -9.62
C ILE A 3 0.89 -1.59 -9.05
N LEU A 4 0.61 -0.52 -9.79
CA LEU A 4 0.79 0.84 -9.31
C LEU A 4 -0.51 1.29 -8.61
N VAL A 5 -0.40 1.70 -7.35
CA VAL A 5 -1.51 2.25 -6.57
C VAL A 5 -1.19 3.71 -6.28
N THR A 6 -2.13 4.60 -6.57
CA THR A 6 -2.04 6.01 -6.18
C THR A 6 -2.94 6.28 -4.98
N GLY A 7 -2.46 7.02 -3.98
CA GLY A 7 -3.27 7.30 -2.78
C GLY A 7 -3.38 6.12 -1.81
N GLY A 8 -2.39 5.21 -1.81
CA GLY A 8 -2.42 3.99 -1.01
C GLY A 8 -2.19 4.17 0.49
N ALA A 9 -1.84 5.37 0.97
CA ALA A 9 -1.80 5.69 2.39
C ALA A 9 -3.17 6.16 2.92
N GLY A 10 -4.18 6.32 2.06
CA GLY A 10 -5.55 6.63 2.47
C GLY A 10 -6.32 5.42 3.02
N PHE A 11 -7.57 5.62 3.43
CA PHE A 11 -8.40 4.56 4.06
C PHE A 11 -8.58 3.33 3.15
N ILE A 12 -9.15 3.52 1.95
CA ILE A 12 -9.40 2.41 1.01
C ILE A 12 -8.10 1.92 0.38
N GLY A 13 -7.20 2.84 0.02
CA GLY A 13 -5.91 2.51 -0.60
C GLY A 13 -5.07 1.58 0.27
N SER A 14 -4.96 1.87 1.57
CA SER A 14 -4.17 1.05 2.50
C SER A 14 -4.82 -0.31 2.78
N ALA A 15 -6.16 -0.38 2.80
CA ALA A 15 -6.88 -1.64 2.90
C ALA A 15 -6.66 -2.52 1.66
N LEU A 16 -6.72 -1.93 0.47
CA LEU A 16 -6.45 -2.62 -0.79
C LEU A 16 -5.02 -3.18 -0.84
N ILE A 17 -4.02 -2.35 -0.51
CA ILE A 17 -2.61 -2.78 -0.50
C ILE A 17 -2.41 -3.92 0.49
N ARG A 18 -2.91 -3.79 1.73
CA ARG A 18 -2.82 -4.86 2.73
C ARG A 18 -3.52 -6.14 2.26
N HIS A 19 -4.66 -6.02 1.59
CA HIS A 19 -5.37 -7.18 1.04
C HIS A 19 -4.55 -7.88 -0.05
N ILE A 20 -3.96 -7.13 -0.99
CA ILE A 20 -3.14 -7.68 -2.07
C ILE A 20 -1.89 -8.37 -1.50
N ILE A 21 -1.18 -7.71 -0.59
CA ILE A 21 -0.01 -8.30 0.05
C ILE A 21 -0.38 -9.57 0.83
N LYS A 22 -1.53 -9.63 1.51
CA LYS A 22 -1.91 -10.82 2.28
C LYS A 22 -2.46 -11.98 1.44
N ASN A 23 -3.17 -11.69 0.35
CA ASN A 23 -4.00 -12.69 -0.33
C ASN A 23 -3.55 -13.01 -1.76
N THR A 24 -2.58 -12.27 -2.31
CA THR A 24 -2.07 -12.54 -3.66
C THR A 24 -0.54 -12.55 -3.68
N LYS A 25 0.02 -12.90 -4.85
CA LYS A 25 1.46 -12.91 -5.12
C LYS A 25 1.94 -11.66 -5.85
N ASP A 26 1.10 -10.63 -5.95
CA ASP A 26 1.43 -9.42 -6.71
C ASP A 26 2.37 -8.49 -5.96
N ASN A 27 3.07 -7.63 -6.70
CA ASN A 27 3.93 -6.60 -6.15
C ASN A 27 3.21 -5.25 -6.25
N ILE A 28 3.36 -4.43 -5.22
CA ILE A 28 2.75 -3.10 -5.11
C ILE A 28 3.83 -2.03 -5.19
N ILE A 29 3.55 -1.00 -5.99
CA ILE A 29 4.26 0.28 -5.96
C ILE A 29 3.21 1.32 -5.55
N ASN A 30 3.41 2.01 -4.43
CA ASN A 30 2.44 2.91 -3.84
C ASN A 30 2.86 4.38 -3.92
N VAL A 31 2.36 5.12 -4.90
CA VAL A 31 2.61 6.55 -5.02
C VAL A 31 1.56 7.32 -4.22
N ASP A 32 1.97 7.94 -3.13
CA ASP A 32 1.10 8.78 -2.32
C ASP A 32 1.74 10.16 -2.06
N LYS A 33 0.91 11.20 -2.11
CA LYS A 33 1.33 12.58 -1.83
C LYS A 33 1.45 12.85 -0.33
N LEU A 34 0.92 11.96 0.52
CA LEU A 34 0.84 12.13 1.97
C LEU A 34 0.19 13.46 2.36
N THR A 35 -0.99 13.71 1.76
CA THR A 35 -1.84 14.84 2.19
C THR A 35 -2.44 14.58 3.58
N TYR A 36 -3.29 15.49 4.07
CA TYR A 36 -3.96 15.34 5.38
C TYR A 36 -4.71 14.01 5.57
N ALA A 37 -5.14 13.36 4.48
CA ALA A 37 -5.86 12.09 4.51
C ALA A 37 -4.94 10.84 4.49
N GLY A 38 -3.63 11.02 4.31
CA GLY A 38 -2.66 9.92 4.27
C GLY A 38 -2.17 9.56 5.67
N ASN A 39 -2.11 8.26 5.98
CA ASN A 39 -1.60 7.77 7.26
C ASN A 39 -0.73 6.51 7.07
N LEU A 40 0.59 6.67 7.25
CA LEU A 40 1.59 5.59 7.12
C LEU A 40 1.38 4.45 8.13
N GLU A 41 0.81 4.73 9.30
CA GLU A 41 0.50 3.70 10.31
C GLU A 41 -0.45 2.63 9.74
N SER A 42 -1.31 3.01 8.78
CA SER A 42 -2.22 2.08 8.10
C SER A 42 -1.48 1.01 7.28
N LEU A 43 -0.20 1.25 6.94
CA LEU A 43 0.65 0.40 6.11
C LEU A 43 1.76 -0.31 6.93
N ALA A 44 1.94 0.02 8.21
CA ALA A 44 3.01 -0.51 9.06
C ALA A 44 3.11 -2.06 9.03
N SER A 45 1.96 -2.74 8.99
CA SER A 45 1.91 -4.22 8.94
C SER A 45 2.51 -4.86 7.68
N ILE A 46 2.74 -4.09 6.61
CA ILE A 46 3.27 -4.57 5.33
C ILE A 46 4.51 -3.81 4.86
N GLU A 47 5.00 -2.85 5.66
CA GLU A 47 6.13 -1.98 5.31
C GLU A 47 7.42 -2.76 5.01
N GLN A 48 7.64 -3.87 5.73
CA GLN A 48 8.81 -4.73 5.57
C GLN A 48 8.62 -5.84 4.51
N SER A 49 7.55 -5.81 3.73
CA SER A 49 7.33 -6.82 2.69
C SER A 49 8.22 -6.54 1.47
N ASP A 50 9.01 -7.53 1.04
CA ASP A 50 9.82 -7.46 -0.20
C ASP A 50 9.00 -7.19 -1.48
N ARG A 51 7.66 -7.31 -1.40
CA ARG A 51 6.71 -7.06 -2.49
C ARG A 51 6.04 -5.69 -2.42
N TYR A 52 6.39 -4.87 -1.43
CA TYR A 52 5.81 -3.55 -1.22
C TYR A 52 6.90 -2.49 -1.36
N ILE A 53 6.66 -1.52 -2.24
CA ILE A 53 7.49 -0.33 -2.40
C ILE A 53 6.56 0.88 -2.28
N PHE A 54 6.98 1.87 -1.49
CA PHE A 54 6.33 3.17 -1.38
C PHE A 54 6.94 4.12 -2.42
#